data_AF-A0A7S4J3K2-F1
#
_entry.id   AF-A0A7S4J3K2-F1
#
_cell.length_a   1.000
_cell.length_b   1.000
_cell.length_c   1.000
_cell.angle_alpha   90.00
_cell.angle_beta   90.00
_cell.angle_gamma   90.00
#
_symmetry.space_group_name_H-M   'P 1'
#
loop_
_entity.id
_entity.type
_entity.pdbx_description
1 polymer ?
#
loop_
_entity_poly.entity_id
_entity_poly.type
_entity_poly.pdbx_seq_one_letter_code
_entity_poly.pdbx_strand_id
1 'polypeptide(L)'
;MAERPTPHAIAVCTLIALLSDSSSPLCDGKGSTEERRDLEGAVRSLVMGRRPRPRPHSRPRTRTRPRAPSLALPHDDDDFDDDEDPTVDPPLLSLLRSLPPRPASALLDDLRHSSESVDSLHDLFDALRNSVAPSSSSSSSGGGTEGGGGGGGPVDSESPGGIYVRRRCLGFDAMGFEASCRLWEAFREYVEVAGEYGGEEKDDDVEERKEEKENAGGGMVGSGVEGSAVPGGDEKKDDDGDD
;
A
#
# COMPACT_ATOMS: atom_id res chain seq x y z
N MET A 1 -10.30 -8.55 25.41
CA MET A 1 -11.44 -8.05 24.61
C MET A 1 -10.96 -7.84 23.18
N ALA A 2 -11.56 -8.54 22.22
CA ALA A 2 -11.26 -8.34 20.80
C ALA A 2 -11.81 -6.97 20.35
N GLU A 3 -11.02 -6.22 19.59
CA GLU A 3 -11.44 -4.92 19.06
C GLU A 3 -12.06 -5.13 17.68
N ARG A 4 -13.23 -4.54 17.43
CA ARG A 4 -13.84 -4.60 16.10
C ARG A 4 -12.91 -3.96 15.06
N PRO A 5 -12.65 -4.61 13.92
CA PRO A 5 -11.87 -4.00 12.85
C PRO A 5 -12.61 -2.78 12.28
N THR A 6 -11.84 -1.78 11.89
CA THR A 6 -12.30 -0.60 11.13
C THR A 6 -11.63 -0.64 9.76
N PRO A 7 -12.15 0.06 8.73
CA PRO A 7 -11.50 0.15 7.42
C PRO A 7 -10.04 0.56 7.49
N HIS A 8 -9.72 1.55 8.33
CA HIS A 8 -8.34 1.96 8.59
C HIS A 8 -7.50 0.82 9.21
N ALA A 9 -8.04 0.11 10.20
CA ALA A 9 -7.31 -1.01 10.80
C ALA A 9 -7.03 -2.15 9.80
N ILE A 10 -7.94 -2.39 8.85
CA ILE A 10 -7.73 -3.36 7.76
C ILE A 10 -6.55 -2.93 6.90
N ALA A 11 -6.55 -1.68 6.41
CA ALA A 11 -5.43 -1.13 5.62
C ALA A 11 -4.08 -1.25 6.34
N VAL A 12 -4.05 -1.00 7.65
CA VAL A 12 -2.85 -1.15 8.48
C VAL A 12 -2.42 -2.61 8.60
N CYS A 13 -3.35 -3.55 8.75
CA CYS A 13 -3.03 -4.97 8.79
C CYS A 13 -2.45 -5.45 7.45
N THR A 14 -3.03 -5.06 6.33
CA THR A 14 -2.54 -5.37 4.98
C THR A 14 -1.13 -4.80 4.79
N LEU A 15 -0.90 -3.56 5.19
CA LEU A 15 0.43 -2.94 5.14
C LEU A 15 1.46 -3.71 5.99
N ILE A 16 1.09 -4.16 7.20
CA ILE A 16 1.99 -4.98 8.05
C ILE A 16 2.36 -6.29 7.35
N ALA A 17 1.37 -6.97 6.74
CA ALA A 17 1.60 -8.22 6.02
C ALA A 17 2.53 -8.01 4.82
N LEU A 18 2.25 -6.99 3.99
CA LEU A 18 3.06 -6.63 2.82
C LEU A 18 4.52 -6.27 3.17
N LEU A 19 4.75 -5.62 4.31
CA LEU A 19 6.10 -5.25 4.76
C LEU A 19 6.88 -6.41 5.38
N SER A 20 6.16 -7.41 5.87
CA SER A 20 6.78 -8.58 6.48
C SER A 20 7.19 -9.61 5.42
N ASP A 21 6.47 -9.65 4.30
CA ASP A 21 6.78 -10.55 3.20
C ASP A 21 8.06 -10.15 2.46
N SER A 22 9.08 -11.00 2.54
CA SER A 22 10.35 -10.81 1.84
C SER A 22 10.25 -10.96 0.31
N SER A 23 9.21 -11.63 -0.17
CA SER A 23 8.92 -11.79 -1.60
C SER A 23 8.03 -10.68 -2.16
N SER A 24 7.55 -9.79 -1.29
CA SER A 24 6.73 -8.66 -1.70
C SER A 24 7.51 -7.76 -2.67
N PRO A 25 6.85 -7.23 -3.72
CA PRO A 25 7.47 -6.31 -4.68
C PRO A 25 8.00 -5.02 -4.04
N LEU A 26 7.65 -4.76 -2.77
CA LEU A 26 8.23 -3.71 -1.94
C LEU A 26 9.71 -3.93 -1.64
N CYS A 27 10.16 -5.19 -1.67
CA CYS A 27 11.52 -5.60 -1.37
C CYS A 27 12.41 -5.73 -2.63
N ASP A 28 11.90 -5.47 -3.83
CA ASP A 28 12.65 -5.57 -5.10
C ASP A 28 13.70 -4.44 -5.25
N GLY A 29 14.76 -4.56 -4.45
CA GLY A 29 16.15 -4.34 -4.86
C GLY A 29 16.67 -2.90 -4.99
N LYS A 30 15.82 -1.87 -4.87
CA LYS A 30 16.29 -0.47 -4.94
C LYS A 30 15.88 0.41 -3.76
N GLY A 31 14.91 -0.02 -2.96
CA GLY A 31 14.58 0.64 -1.70
C GLY A 31 15.77 0.56 -0.74
N SER A 32 16.17 1.69 -0.17
CA SER A 32 17.22 1.67 0.85
C SER A 32 16.73 0.89 2.07
N THR A 33 17.60 0.12 2.73
CA THR A 33 17.27 -0.53 4.02
C THR A 33 16.77 0.48 5.08
N GLU A 34 17.08 1.75 4.89
CA GLU A 34 16.64 2.87 5.72
C GLU A 34 15.15 3.20 5.51
N GLU A 35 14.67 3.20 4.26
CA GLU A 35 13.26 3.43 3.92
C GLU A 35 12.35 2.37 4.54
N ARG A 36 12.77 1.09 4.50
CA ARG A 36 12.06 0.01 5.18
C ARG A 36 11.98 0.23 6.69
N ARG A 37 13.10 0.61 7.34
CA ARG A 37 13.14 0.86 8.79
C ARG A 37 12.26 2.05 9.19
N ASP A 38 12.29 3.11 8.39
CA ASP A 38 11.46 4.28 8.61
C ASP A 38 9.97 3.94 8.52
N LEU A 39 9.62 3.12 7.52
CA LEU A 39 8.26 2.66 7.31
C LEU A 39 7.79 1.72 8.44
N GLU A 40 8.63 0.75 8.84
CA GLU A 40 8.36 -0.08 10.02
C GLU A 40 8.20 0.77 11.29
N GLY A 41 8.99 1.83 11.45
CA GLY A 41 8.87 2.79 12.54
C GLY A 41 7.55 3.59 12.52
N ALA A 42 7.10 4.00 11.33
CA ALA A 42 5.84 4.69 11.13
C ALA A 42 4.64 3.77 11.45
N VAL A 43 4.63 2.55 10.89
CA VAL A 43 3.60 1.54 11.16
C VAL A 43 3.55 1.18 12.65
N ARG A 44 4.71 1.00 13.29
CA ARG A 44 4.77 0.76 14.73
C ARG A 44 4.20 1.91 15.55
N SER A 45 4.42 3.15 15.13
CA SER A 45 3.83 4.32 15.78
C SER A 45 2.30 4.30 15.66
N LEU A 46 1.81 3.99 14.46
CA LEU A 46 0.39 3.90 14.14
C LEU A 46 -0.31 2.80 14.96
N VAL A 47 0.27 1.59 15.00
CA VAL A 47 -0.21 0.44 15.79
C VAL A 47 -0.32 0.77 17.27
N MET A 48 0.64 1.54 17.80
CA MET A 48 0.67 1.94 19.21
C MET A 48 -0.21 3.17 19.51
N GLY A 49 -0.98 3.67 18.54
CA GLY A 49 -1.80 4.87 18.67
C GLY A 49 -0.97 6.14 18.90
N ARG A 50 0.33 6.10 18.61
CA ARG A 50 1.21 7.27 18.68
C ARG A 50 1.14 7.95 17.33
N ARG A 51 0.58 9.17 17.31
CA ARG A 51 0.62 10.00 16.10
C ARG A 51 2.07 10.07 15.61
N PRO A 52 2.35 9.75 14.33
CA PRO A 52 3.69 9.83 13.79
C PRO A 52 4.20 11.25 14.05
N ARG A 53 5.35 11.38 14.72
CA ARG A 53 5.95 12.70 14.91
C ARG A 53 6.28 13.21 13.52
N PRO A 54 5.79 14.41 13.13
CA PRO A 54 6.17 14.97 11.84
C PRO A 54 7.69 14.97 11.78
N ARG A 55 8.25 14.41 10.69
CA ARG A 55 9.70 14.46 10.48
C ARG A 55 10.12 15.91 10.68
N PRO A 56 11.19 16.20 11.42
CA PRO A 56 11.71 17.54 11.48
C PRO A 56 12.19 17.87 10.06
N HIS A 57 11.29 18.39 9.22
CA HIS A 57 11.63 18.98 7.95
C HIS A 57 12.70 19.99 8.30
N SER A 58 13.90 19.73 7.77
CA SER A 58 15.11 20.50 7.95
C SER A 58 14.74 21.96 8.02
N ARG A 59 14.65 22.51 9.25
CA ARG A 59 14.20 23.88 9.45
C ARG A 59 15.07 24.73 8.53
N PRO A 60 14.50 25.43 7.53
CA PRO A 60 15.27 26.45 6.86
C PRO A 60 15.71 27.39 7.98
N ARG A 61 17.01 27.53 8.18
CA ARG A 61 17.59 28.47 9.14
C ARG A 61 17.15 29.87 8.71
N THR A 62 15.96 30.29 9.13
CA THR A 62 15.48 31.64 8.93
C THR A 62 16.29 32.52 9.86
N ARG A 63 17.32 33.07 9.27
CA ARG A 63 18.18 34.12 9.81
C ARG A 63 17.25 35.28 10.20
N THR A 64 17.01 35.41 11.49
CA THR A 64 16.26 36.51 12.11
C THR A 64 16.80 37.84 11.59
N ARG A 65 15.97 38.55 10.83
CA ARG A 65 16.21 39.95 10.45
C ARG A 65 15.36 40.82 11.37
N PRO A 66 15.93 41.82 12.06
CA PRO A 66 15.15 42.72 12.90
C PRO A 66 14.32 43.66 11.99
N ARG A 67 13.01 43.72 12.21
CA ARG A 67 12.09 44.63 11.50
C ARG A 67 11.64 45.74 12.47
N ALA A 68 11.78 46.98 12.00
CA ALA A 68 11.42 48.22 12.67
C ALA A 68 9.90 48.38 12.87
N PRO A 69 9.46 49.27 13.78
CA PRO A 69 8.04 49.51 14.05
C PRO A 69 7.45 50.47 13.00
N SER A 70 6.41 50.04 12.29
CA SER A 70 5.59 50.95 11.49
C SER A 70 4.10 50.67 11.72
N LEU A 71 3.49 51.74 12.25
CA LEU A 71 2.11 52.16 12.41
C LEU A 71 1.02 51.38 11.65
N ALA A 72 -0.02 51.07 12.42
CA ALA A 72 -1.25 50.41 12.04
C ALA A 72 -2.16 51.30 11.17
N LEU A 73 -2.78 50.69 10.16
CA LEU A 73 -4.01 51.15 9.52
C LEU A 73 -5.13 50.15 9.84
N PRO A 74 -6.35 50.61 10.15
CA PRO A 74 -7.52 49.75 10.23
C PRO A 74 -7.98 49.40 8.82
N HIS A 75 -8.10 48.10 8.53
CA HIS A 75 -8.79 47.60 7.35
C HIS A 75 -10.04 46.88 7.86
N ASP A 76 -11.18 47.52 7.63
CA ASP A 76 -12.52 47.00 7.82
C ASP A 76 -12.83 45.92 6.76
N ASP A 77 -13.53 44.90 7.23
CA ASP A 77 -14.57 44.12 6.55
C ASP A 77 -14.25 43.51 5.17
N ASP A 78 -14.05 42.20 5.17
CA ASP A 78 -14.91 41.26 4.45
C ASP A 78 -14.58 39.85 4.97
N ASP A 79 -15.19 39.51 6.10
CA ASP A 79 -15.30 38.15 6.65
C ASP A 79 -16.08 37.28 5.66
N PHE A 80 -15.40 36.81 4.62
CA PHE A 80 -15.72 35.52 4.04
C PHE A 80 -15.06 34.49 4.96
N ASP A 81 -15.78 34.12 6.03
CA ASP A 81 -15.64 32.80 6.59
C ASP A 81 -16.04 31.83 5.47
N ASP A 82 -15.09 31.57 4.55
CA ASP A 82 -15.04 30.29 3.86
C ASP A 82 -14.98 29.30 5.01
N ASP A 83 -16.16 28.77 5.37
CA ASP A 83 -16.33 27.51 6.07
C ASP A 83 -15.60 26.45 5.22
N GLU A 84 -14.27 26.48 5.27
CA GLU A 84 -13.38 25.39 4.90
C GLU A 84 -13.78 24.28 5.85
N ASP A 85 -14.83 23.57 5.44
CA ASP A 85 -15.35 22.37 6.07
C ASP A 85 -14.10 21.57 6.40
N PRO A 86 -13.77 21.37 7.70
CA PRO A 86 -12.49 20.83 8.10
C PRO A 86 -12.46 19.45 7.48
N THR A 87 -11.84 19.37 6.30
CA THR A 87 -11.92 18.21 5.45
C THR A 87 -11.03 17.26 6.19
N VAL A 88 -11.65 16.45 7.04
CA VAL A 88 -10.94 15.53 7.92
C VAL A 88 -10.27 14.59 6.95
N ASP A 89 -9.01 14.89 6.64
CA ASP A 89 -8.20 14.14 5.70
C ASP A 89 -8.45 12.67 6.01
N PRO A 90 -9.02 11.90 5.06
CA PRO A 90 -9.36 10.51 5.32
C PRO A 90 -8.10 9.85 5.89
N PRO A 91 -8.21 9.09 6.99
CA PRO A 91 -7.02 8.53 7.64
C PRO A 91 -6.22 7.62 6.70
N LEU A 92 -6.80 7.16 5.58
CA LEU A 92 -6.04 6.47 4.54
C LEU A 92 -5.14 7.42 3.74
N LEU A 93 -5.57 8.62 3.40
CA LEU A 93 -4.73 9.57 2.64
C LEU A 93 -3.51 9.97 3.45
N SER A 94 -3.69 10.19 4.74
CA SER A 94 -2.56 10.43 5.65
C SER A 94 -1.58 9.25 5.66
N LEU A 95 -2.11 8.01 5.61
CA LEU A 95 -1.30 6.81 5.52
C LEU A 95 -0.57 6.75 4.17
N LEU A 96 -1.29 6.82 3.04
CA LEU A 96 -0.73 6.78 1.69
C LEU A 96 0.31 7.88 1.44
N ARG A 97 0.04 9.12 1.86
CA ARG A 97 0.99 10.25 1.76
C ARG A 97 2.27 10.03 2.56
N SER A 98 2.21 9.21 3.62
CA SER A 98 3.39 8.85 4.40
C SER A 98 4.18 7.68 3.81
N LEU A 99 3.59 6.96 2.86
CA LEU A 99 4.21 5.82 2.18
C LEU A 99 4.94 6.29 0.92
N PRO A 100 6.04 5.60 0.54
CA PRO A 100 6.60 5.74 -0.79
C PRO A 100 5.56 5.34 -1.88
N PRO A 101 5.68 5.84 -3.12
CA PRO A 101 4.66 5.63 -4.16
C PRO A 101 4.37 4.15 -4.48
N ARG A 102 5.41 3.30 -4.49
CA ARG A 102 5.29 1.86 -4.78
C ARG A 102 4.51 1.07 -3.71
N PRO A 103 4.83 1.17 -2.41
CA PRO A 103 4.01 0.56 -1.35
C PRO A 103 2.61 1.14 -1.27
N ALA A 104 2.44 2.44 -1.56
CA ALA A 104 1.12 3.03 -1.63
C ALA A 104 0.26 2.37 -2.72
N SER A 105 0.80 2.18 -3.94
CA SER A 105 0.05 1.58 -5.04
C SER A 105 -0.25 0.10 -4.80
N ALA A 106 0.74 -0.69 -4.36
CA ALA A 106 0.54 -2.11 -4.06
C ALA A 106 -0.51 -2.32 -2.95
N LEU A 107 -0.45 -1.49 -1.90
CA LEU A 107 -1.47 -1.51 -0.84
C LEU A 107 -2.85 -1.15 -1.42
N LEU A 108 -2.95 -0.11 -2.24
CA LEU A 108 -4.22 0.31 -2.82
C LEU A 108 -4.82 -0.78 -3.73
N ASP A 109 -4.00 -1.46 -4.53
CA ASP A 109 -4.44 -2.54 -5.41
C ASP A 109 -4.99 -3.74 -4.61
N ASP A 110 -4.29 -4.17 -3.55
CA ASP A 110 -4.76 -5.23 -2.65
C ASP A 110 -6.07 -4.84 -1.95
N LEU A 111 -6.18 -3.60 -1.48
CA LEU A 111 -7.39 -3.11 -0.82
C LEU A 111 -8.56 -2.99 -1.80
N ARG A 112 -8.30 -2.57 -3.05
CA ARG A 112 -9.31 -2.51 -4.12
C ARG A 112 -9.86 -3.90 -4.41
N HIS A 113 -9.01 -4.88 -4.65
CA HIS A 113 -9.44 -6.25 -4.89
C HIS A 113 -10.25 -6.82 -3.70
N SER A 114 -9.78 -6.56 -2.47
CA SER A 114 -10.47 -7.00 -1.25
C SER A 114 -11.81 -6.29 -1.03
N SER A 115 -12.04 -5.14 -1.68
CA SER A 115 -13.28 -4.36 -1.55
C SER A 115 -14.37 -4.74 -2.56
N GLU A 116 -14.05 -5.58 -3.56
CA GLU A 116 -14.98 -5.97 -4.63
C GLU A 116 -16.17 -6.78 -4.11
N SER A 117 -15.96 -7.63 -3.11
CA SER A 117 -16.99 -8.48 -2.52
C SER A 117 -16.74 -8.75 -1.03
N VAL A 118 -17.79 -9.19 -0.32
CA VAL A 118 -17.66 -9.64 1.07
C VAL A 118 -16.77 -10.87 1.17
N ASP A 119 -16.83 -11.78 0.20
CA ASP A 119 -15.98 -12.98 0.17
C ASP A 119 -14.50 -12.60 0.01
N SER A 120 -14.18 -11.64 -0.87
CA SER A 120 -12.83 -11.09 -1.02
C SER A 120 -12.31 -10.47 0.30
N LEU A 121 -13.17 -9.83 1.08
CA LEU A 121 -12.81 -9.34 2.41
C LEU A 121 -12.51 -10.48 3.39
N HIS A 122 -13.28 -11.57 3.35
CA HIS A 122 -13.02 -12.77 4.14
C HIS A 122 -11.68 -13.42 3.75
N ASP A 123 -11.42 -13.56 2.44
CA ASP A 123 -10.16 -14.07 1.90
C ASP A 123 -8.96 -13.23 2.35
N LEU A 124 -9.11 -11.90 2.41
CA LEU A 124 -8.09 -11.02 2.97
C LEU A 124 -7.82 -11.33 4.46
N PHE A 125 -8.86 -11.51 5.28
CA PHE A 125 -8.67 -11.89 6.69
C PHE A 125 -8.04 -13.28 6.84
N ASP A 126 -8.36 -14.23 5.96
CA ASP A 126 -7.68 -15.53 5.90
C ASP A 126 -6.20 -15.40 5.56
N ALA A 127 -5.87 -14.59 4.55
CA ALA A 127 -4.49 -14.28 4.20
C ALA A 127 -3.75 -13.61 5.37
N LEU A 128 -4.37 -12.64 6.05
CA LEU A 128 -3.80 -11.98 7.23
C LEU A 128 -3.56 -12.96 8.38
N ARG A 129 -4.47 -13.91 8.63
CA ARG A 129 -4.28 -14.96 9.63
C ARG A 129 -3.10 -15.86 9.28
N ASN A 130 -3.01 -16.28 8.03
CA ASN A 130 -1.91 -17.12 7.53
C ASN A 130 -0.57 -16.37 7.56
N SER A 131 -0.60 -15.04 7.42
CA SER A 131 0.61 -14.21 7.49
C SER A 131 1.22 -14.18 8.90
N VAL A 132 0.42 -14.34 9.95
CA VAL A 132 0.85 -14.38 11.34
C VAL A 132 0.88 -15.83 11.79
N ALA A 133 1.91 -16.58 11.39
CA ALA A 133 2.02 -17.95 11.86
C ALA A 133 2.15 -17.95 13.39
N PRO A 134 1.48 -18.88 14.08
CA PRO A 134 1.78 -19.12 15.48
C PRO A 134 3.27 -19.42 15.56
N SER A 135 3.97 -18.81 16.52
CA SER A 135 5.33 -19.17 16.88
C SER A 135 5.28 -20.64 17.28
N SER A 136 5.45 -21.54 16.31
CA SER A 136 5.53 -22.97 16.53
C SER A 136 6.84 -23.15 17.27
N SER A 137 6.73 -23.04 18.60
CA SER A 137 7.79 -23.36 19.53
C SER A 137 8.33 -24.70 19.09
N SER A 138 9.56 -24.63 18.62
CA SER A 138 10.43 -25.69 18.13
C SER A 138 10.49 -26.84 19.12
N SER A 139 9.44 -27.66 19.10
CA SER A 139 9.25 -28.83 19.94
C SER A 139 8.69 -29.97 19.10
N SER A 140 9.36 -30.27 17.99
CA SER A 140 9.54 -31.67 17.60
C SER A 140 10.79 -31.81 16.74
N SER A 141 11.85 -32.23 17.43
CA SER A 141 12.87 -33.07 16.81
C SER A 141 12.20 -34.33 16.26
N GLY A 142 12.39 -34.61 14.98
CA GLY A 142 12.24 -35.96 14.44
C GLY A 142 11.08 -36.13 13.48
N GLY A 143 11.43 -36.44 12.23
CA GLY A 143 10.51 -36.97 11.24
C GLY A 143 10.53 -36.19 9.95
N GLY A 144 11.56 -36.41 9.13
CA GLY A 144 11.64 -35.85 7.79
C GLY A 144 10.50 -36.33 6.90
N THR A 145 9.96 -35.39 6.14
CA THR A 145 9.41 -35.61 4.79
C THR A 145 9.70 -34.33 4.01
N GLU A 146 10.60 -34.47 3.04
CA GLU A 146 10.98 -33.46 2.08
C GLU A 146 9.72 -33.04 1.29
N GLY A 147 9.45 -31.73 1.16
CA GLY A 147 8.46 -31.23 0.18
C GLY A 147 7.25 -30.44 0.69
N GLY A 148 7.18 -30.08 1.98
CA GLY A 148 6.11 -29.20 2.49
C GLY A 148 6.69 -27.95 3.12
N GLY A 149 6.62 -26.81 2.42
CA GLY A 149 7.10 -25.51 2.89
C GLY A 149 6.64 -25.22 4.32
N GLY A 150 7.59 -25.22 5.26
CA GLY A 150 7.34 -24.94 6.66
C GLY A 150 6.68 -23.57 6.79
N GLY A 151 5.37 -23.60 7.04
CA GLY A 151 4.45 -22.46 7.08
C GLY A 151 4.66 -21.55 8.28
N GLY A 152 5.85 -20.95 8.37
CA GLY A 152 6.07 -19.74 9.13
C GLY A 152 5.64 -18.56 8.26
N GLY A 153 4.45 -18.01 8.53
CA GLY A 153 4.02 -16.75 7.97
C GLY A 153 5.05 -15.65 8.25
N PRO A 154 5.18 -14.67 7.35
CA PRO A 154 6.24 -13.66 7.40
C PRO A 154 6.21 -12.76 8.65
N VAL A 155 5.05 -12.66 9.32
CA VAL A 155 4.86 -11.77 10.47
C VAL A 155 5.15 -12.53 11.77
N ASP A 156 6.13 -12.09 12.55
CA ASP A 156 6.35 -12.60 13.90
C ASP A 156 5.11 -12.35 14.77
N SER A 157 4.55 -13.45 15.30
CA SER A 157 3.33 -13.41 16.10
C SER A 157 3.49 -12.58 17.37
N GLU A 158 4.66 -12.62 18.00
CA GLU A 158 4.92 -11.91 19.27
C GLU A 158 5.28 -10.44 19.07
N SER A 159 5.54 -10.04 17.83
CA SER A 159 5.78 -8.65 17.48
C SER A 159 4.53 -7.78 17.73
N PRO A 160 4.68 -6.48 18.02
CA PRO A 160 3.55 -5.56 18.15
C PRO A 160 2.62 -5.57 16.93
N GLY A 161 3.17 -5.73 15.72
CA GLY A 161 2.41 -5.85 14.48
C GLY A 161 1.61 -7.16 14.42
N GLY A 162 2.24 -8.30 14.71
CA GLY A 162 1.57 -9.60 14.76
C GLY A 162 0.46 -9.67 15.81
N ILE A 163 0.68 -9.08 16.99
CA ILE A 163 -0.36 -8.95 18.02
C ILE A 163 -1.52 -8.08 17.53
N TYR A 164 -1.23 -6.97 16.84
CA TYR A 164 -2.25 -6.08 16.27
C TYR A 164 -3.11 -6.81 15.24
N VAL A 165 -2.49 -7.48 14.27
CA VAL A 165 -3.19 -8.25 13.22
C VAL A 165 -4.05 -9.35 13.84
N ARG A 166 -3.50 -10.16 14.77
CA ARG A 166 -4.26 -11.21 15.47
C ARG A 166 -5.47 -10.65 16.21
N ARG A 167 -5.32 -9.51 16.90
CA ARG A 167 -6.42 -8.89 17.65
C ARG A 167 -7.55 -8.44 16.72
N ARG A 168 -7.24 -7.96 15.52
CA ARG A 168 -8.21 -7.55 14.51
C ARG A 168 -8.88 -8.75 13.83
N CYS A 169 -8.14 -9.80 13.51
CA CYS A 169 -8.70 -11.05 12.99
C CYS A 169 -9.68 -11.69 14.00
N LEU A 170 -9.29 -11.78 15.28
CA LEU A 170 -10.19 -12.24 16.36
C LEU A 170 -11.43 -11.34 16.51
N GLY A 171 -11.26 -10.03 16.27
CA GLY A 171 -12.36 -9.08 16.26
C GLY A 171 -13.33 -9.34 15.12
N PHE A 172 -12.82 -9.67 13.94
CA PHE A 172 -13.59 -10.04 12.75
C PHE A 172 -14.34 -11.36 12.93
N ASP A 173 -13.67 -12.40 13.45
CA ASP A 173 -14.25 -13.72 13.71
C ASP A 173 -15.42 -13.69 14.71
N ALA A 174 -15.40 -12.72 15.63
CA ALA A 174 -16.47 -12.51 16.60
C ALA A 174 -17.67 -11.74 16.02
N MET A 175 -17.60 -11.25 14.78
CA MET A 175 -18.71 -10.53 14.15
C MET A 175 -19.67 -11.49 13.47
N GLY A 176 -20.97 -11.20 13.58
CA GLY A 176 -21.97 -11.84 12.73
C GLY A 176 -21.94 -11.30 11.30
N PHE A 177 -22.53 -12.05 10.37
CA PHE A 177 -22.59 -11.71 8.94
C PHE A 177 -23.11 -10.30 8.64
N GLU A 178 -24.17 -9.84 9.32
CA GLU A 178 -24.68 -8.49 9.10
C GLU A 178 -23.65 -7.39 9.44
N ALA A 179 -22.85 -7.62 10.50
CA ALA A 179 -21.80 -6.68 10.88
C ALA A 179 -20.61 -6.73 9.91
N SER A 180 -20.30 -7.89 9.31
CA SER A 180 -19.27 -7.97 8.27
C SER A 180 -19.72 -7.30 6.98
N CYS A 181 -20.99 -7.39 6.59
CA CYS A 181 -21.55 -6.63 5.45
C CYS A 181 -21.41 -5.12 5.65
N ARG A 182 -21.79 -4.59 6.82
CA ARG A 182 -21.65 -3.15 7.11
C ARG A 182 -20.20 -2.69 7.14
N LEU A 183 -19.29 -3.54 7.64
CA LEU A 183 -17.85 -3.28 7.59
C LEU A 183 -17.35 -3.25 6.16
N TRP A 184 -17.79 -4.18 5.31
CA TRP A 184 -17.42 -4.24 3.89
C TRP A 184 -17.90 -2.99 3.14
N GLU A 185 -19.14 -2.54 3.35
CA GLU A 185 -19.65 -1.29 2.75
C GLU A 185 -18.78 -0.08 3.14
N ALA A 186 -18.51 0.07 4.44
CA ALA A 186 -17.63 1.14 4.94
C ALA A 186 -16.19 1.00 4.44
N PHE A 187 -15.71 -0.23 4.23
CA PHE A 187 -14.39 -0.50 3.69
C PHE A 187 -14.31 -0.14 2.20
N ARG A 188 -15.34 -0.46 1.42
CA ARG A 188 -15.42 -0.11 0.00
C ARG A 188 -15.43 1.40 -0.20
N GLU A 189 -16.28 2.13 0.53
CA GLU A 189 -16.30 3.60 0.50
C GLU A 189 -14.93 4.19 0.88
N TYR A 190 -14.29 3.62 1.91
CA TYR A 190 -12.96 4.05 2.35
C TYR A 190 -11.87 3.86 1.29
N VAL A 191 -11.95 2.80 0.48
CA VAL A 191 -11.01 2.53 -0.62
C VAL A 191 -11.32 3.38 -1.86
N GLU A 192 -12.59 3.63 -2.15
CA GLU A 192 -13.04 4.49 -3.25
C GLU A 192 -12.53 5.92 -3.07
N VAL A 193 -12.77 6.52 -1.90
CA VAL A 193 -12.26 7.86 -1.55
C VAL A 193 -10.74 7.92 -1.68
N ALA A 194 -10.03 6.88 -1.25
CA ALA A 194 -8.58 6.85 -1.39
C ALA A 194 -8.07 6.77 -2.84
N GLY A 195 -8.85 6.09 -3.70
CA GLY A 195 -8.54 5.92 -5.11
C GLY A 195 -8.65 7.23 -5.90
N GLU A 196 -9.60 8.09 -5.56
CA GLU A 196 -9.79 9.39 -6.21
C GLU A 196 -8.59 10.32 -5.98
N TYR A 197 -8.14 10.44 -4.73
CA TYR A 197 -6.99 11.30 -4.38
C TYR A 197 -5.63 10.79 -4.87
N GLY A 198 -5.52 9.49 -5.17
CA GLY A 198 -4.27 8.89 -5.67
C GLY A 198 -4.09 8.97 -7.19
N GLY A 199 -5.13 9.36 -7.94
CA GLY A 199 -5.21 9.18 -9.40
C GLY A 199 -5.02 10.41 -10.27
N GLU A 200 -4.89 11.62 -9.69
CA GLU A 200 -4.97 12.89 -10.44
C GLU A 200 -3.68 13.72 -10.45
N GLU A 201 -2.50 13.10 -10.43
CA GLU A 201 -1.35 13.69 -11.15
C GLU A 201 -1.35 13.14 -12.58
N LYS A 202 -2.44 13.40 -13.31
CA LYS A 202 -2.34 13.38 -14.77
C LYS A 202 -1.48 14.56 -15.16
N ASP A 203 -0.32 14.25 -15.72
CA ASP A 203 0.53 15.17 -16.47
C ASP A 203 -0.23 15.71 -17.70
N ASP A 204 -1.31 16.48 -17.50
CA ASP A 204 -2.12 17.10 -18.55
C ASP A 204 -1.38 18.29 -19.22
N ASP A 205 -0.05 18.38 -19.11
CA ASP A 205 0.72 19.59 -19.47
C ASP A 205 1.87 19.35 -20.47
N VAL A 206 1.84 18.29 -21.30
CA VAL A 206 2.85 18.10 -22.37
C VAL A 206 2.28 17.54 -23.67
N GLU A 207 1.17 18.08 -24.19
CA GLU A 207 0.81 17.89 -25.60
C GLU A 207 0.26 19.19 -26.23
N GLU A 208 0.92 20.33 -25.99
CA GLU A 208 0.72 21.51 -26.86
C GLU A 208 2.01 22.29 -27.07
N ARG A 209 2.96 21.72 -27.84
CA ARG A 209 3.93 22.46 -28.68
C ARG A 209 4.82 21.52 -29.48
N LYS A 210 4.29 21.01 -30.59
CA LYS A 210 5.13 20.60 -31.72
C LYS A 210 4.41 20.78 -33.05
N GLU A 211 3.82 21.95 -33.24
CA GLU A 211 3.61 22.45 -34.59
C GLU A 211 4.90 23.08 -35.12
N GLU A 212 5.19 22.68 -36.36
CA GLU A 212 5.90 23.45 -37.38
C GLU A 212 7.43 23.54 -37.30
N LYS A 213 8.09 22.46 -37.77
CA LYS A 213 9.16 22.63 -38.77
C LYS A 213 9.03 21.57 -39.87
N GLU A 214 8.24 21.92 -40.88
CA GLU A 214 8.56 21.53 -42.26
C GLU A 214 9.99 22.01 -42.55
N ASN A 215 10.92 21.11 -42.92
CA ASN A 215 11.72 21.31 -44.13
C ASN A 215 12.50 20.06 -44.56
N ALA A 216 12.17 19.62 -45.77
CA ALA A 216 13.03 19.08 -46.83
C ALA A 216 14.02 17.92 -46.58
N GLY A 217 13.82 16.87 -47.40
CA GLY A 217 14.84 15.91 -47.83
C GLY A 217 14.39 14.47 -47.53
N GLY A 218 13.91 13.66 -48.47
CA GLY A 218 14.50 13.39 -49.79
C GLY A 218 15.55 12.28 -49.65
N GLY A 219 15.15 11.03 -49.88
CA GLY A 219 16.06 9.86 -49.87
C GLY A 219 15.28 8.55 -49.68
N MET A 220 14.74 7.93 -50.74
CA MET A 220 15.42 7.05 -51.69
C MET A 220 15.69 5.64 -51.11
N VAL A 221 14.77 4.74 -51.48
CA VAL A 221 14.84 3.28 -51.70
C VAL A 221 15.75 2.39 -50.83
N GLY A 222 15.16 1.33 -50.30
CA GLY A 222 15.86 0.19 -49.73
C GLY A 222 14.93 -0.99 -49.47
N SER A 223 14.56 -1.73 -50.52
CA SER A 223 13.98 -3.06 -50.43
C SER A 223 14.87 -4.00 -49.61
N GLY A 224 14.28 -4.89 -48.80
CA GLY A 224 15.09 -5.92 -48.16
C GLY A 224 14.38 -6.85 -47.19
N VAL A 225 13.95 -8.00 -47.74
CA VAL A 225 14.05 -9.34 -47.16
C VAL A 225 13.00 -9.77 -46.13
N GLU A 226 12.10 -10.61 -46.65
CA GLU A 226 11.35 -11.65 -45.98
C GLU A 226 12.31 -12.60 -45.23
N GLY A 227 12.00 -12.88 -43.96
CA GLY A 227 12.73 -13.84 -43.13
C GLY A 227 11.78 -14.73 -42.35
N SER A 228 11.27 -15.76 -43.01
CA SER A 228 10.69 -16.94 -42.36
C SER A 228 11.72 -17.60 -41.45
N ALA A 229 11.35 -17.85 -40.19
CA ALA A 229 12.00 -18.86 -39.36
C ALA A 229 10.99 -19.48 -38.39
N VAL A 230 10.53 -20.68 -38.73
CA VAL A 230 10.01 -21.72 -37.83
C VAL A 230 11.20 -22.62 -37.48
N PRO A 231 11.45 -22.94 -36.20
CA PRO A 231 11.21 -24.31 -35.69
C PRO A 231 10.67 -24.27 -34.24
N GLY A 232 9.91 -25.22 -33.70
CA GLY A 232 10.04 -26.68 -33.76
C GLY A 232 10.45 -27.19 -32.36
N GLY A 233 9.70 -28.15 -31.81
CA GLY A 233 10.05 -28.94 -30.61
C GLY A 233 8.78 -29.28 -29.79
N ASP A 234 8.22 -30.50 -29.85
CA ASP A 234 8.69 -31.73 -29.14
C ASP A 234 8.69 -31.50 -27.61
N GLU A 235 8.09 -32.29 -26.72
CA GLU A 235 7.78 -33.72 -26.75
C GLU A 235 6.74 -34.05 -25.66
N LYS A 236 5.99 -35.12 -25.91
CA LYS A 236 5.15 -35.88 -24.97
C LYS A 236 5.95 -36.36 -23.75
N LYS A 237 5.28 -36.40 -22.59
CA LYS A 237 5.42 -37.54 -21.66
C LYS A 237 4.17 -37.69 -20.81
N ASP A 238 3.34 -38.64 -21.23
CA ASP A 238 2.41 -39.36 -20.38
C ASP A 238 3.25 -40.28 -19.48
N ASP A 239 3.13 -40.16 -18.16
CA ASP A 239 3.70 -41.11 -17.20
C ASP A 239 2.53 -41.65 -16.36
N ASP A 240 2.01 -42.80 -16.81
CA ASP A 240 1.16 -43.68 -16.04
C ASP A 240 2.05 -44.46 -15.07
N GLY A 241 1.91 -44.21 -13.77
CA GLY A 241 2.57 -44.96 -12.71
C GLY A 241 1.56 -45.55 -11.73
N ASP A 242 1.06 -46.74 -12.06
CA ASP A 242 0.52 -47.74 -11.13
C ASP A 242 1.66 -48.28 -10.22
N ASP A 243 1.49 -48.22 -8.89
CA ASP A 243 1.59 -49.35 -7.94
C ASP A 243 1.09 -48.93 -6.54
#